data_AF-A0A8X8BNS6-F1
#
_entry.id   AF-A0A8X8BNS6-F1
#
_cell.length_a   1.000
_cell.length_b   1.000
_cell.length_c   1.000
_cell.angle_alpha   90.00
_cell.angle_beta   90.00
_cell.angle_gamma   90.00
#
_symmetry.space_group_name_H-M   'P 1'
#
loop_
_entity.id
_entity.type
_entity.pdbx_description
1 polymer ?
#
loop_
_entity_poly.entity_id
_entity_poly.type
_entity_poly.pdbx_seq_one_letter_code
_entity_poly.pdbx_strand_id
1 'polypeptide(L)'
;MSFPLLLAVLLLVGICSPATGKVYGRCELAKILKASGMSGYRGVQLADWVCLAKWESDYNTNAENHNTDGSTDYGIFQINSRLWCRDGIIRSADGCGIPCSHHSRESPPGSLDVTSGTEPMEEEDLAGPGPRDVMPGLEPMAEDHEPDPYDLTSCLPL
;
A
#
# COMPACT_ATOMS: atom_id res chain seq x y z
N MET A 1 -45.60 0.88 -14.97
CA MET A 1 -44.38 0.21 -15.48
C MET A 1 -43.09 0.69 -14.79
N SER A 2 -43.15 1.47 -13.70
CA SER A 2 -41.95 2.13 -13.12
C SER A 2 -41.33 1.42 -11.92
N PHE A 3 -42.04 0.49 -11.27
CA PHE A 3 -41.52 -0.29 -10.13
C PHE A 3 -40.26 -1.13 -10.44
N PRO A 4 -40.18 -1.90 -11.55
CA PRO A 4 -38.99 -2.71 -11.82
C PRO A 4 -37.76 -1.86 -12.18
N LEU A 5 -37.97 -0.66 -12.77
CA LEU A 5 -36.90 0.25 -13.14
C LEU A 5 -36.32 0.96 -11.91
N LEU A 6 -37.17 1.32 -10.94
CA LEU A 6 -36.76 1.90 -9.67
C LEU A 6 -36.01 0.89 -8.79
N LEU A 7 -36.42 -0.39 -8.82
CA LEU A 7 -35.72 -1.49 -8.14
C LEU A 7 -34.36 -1.79 -8.79
N ALA A 8 -34.27 -1.74 -10.12
CA ALA A 8 -33.00 -1.89 -10.84
C ALA A 8 -32.03 -0.74 -10.55
N VAL A 9 -32.52 0.51 -10.46
CA VAL A 9 -31.69 1.66 -10.08
C VAL A 9 -31.19 1.54 -8.63
N LEU A 10 -32.04 1.11 -7.69
CA LEU A 10 -31.63 0.89 -6.29
C LEU A 10 -30.59 -0.24 -6.16
N LEU A 11 -30.72 -1.31 -6.95
CA LEU A 11 -29.73 -2.39 -7.01
C LEU A 11 -28.40 -1.92 -7.61
N LEU A 12 -28.42 -1.07 -8.64
CA LEU A 12 -27.20 -0.51 -9.25
C LEU A 12 -26.45 0.45 -8.33
N VAL A 13 -27.17 1.28 -7.56
CA VAL A 13 -26.56 2.22 -6.60
C VAL A 13 -25.96 1.50 -5.39
N GLY A 14 -26.51 0.35 -4.98
CA GLY A 14 -26.00 -0.46 -3.86
C GLY A 14 -24.68 -1.21 -4.12
N ILE A 15 -24.20 -1.26 -5.37
CA ILE A 15 -22.97 -1.99 -5.75
C ILE A 15 -21.73 -1.08 -5.67
N CYS A 16 -21.92 0.24 -5.59
CA CYS A 16 -20.82 1.19 -5.49
C CYS A 16 -20.50 1.46 -4.01
N SER A 17 -19.74 0.56 -3.37
CA SER A 17 -19.10 0.89 -2.10
C SER A 17 -18.00 1.93 -2.39
N PRO A 18 -18.04 3.13 -1.81
CA PRO A 18 -16.91 4.05 -1.90
C PRO A 18 -15.70 3.37 -1.25
N ALA A 19 -14.61 3.25 -2.01
CA ALA A 19 -13.32 2.88 -1.44
C ALA A 19 -12.93 4.00 -0.46
N THR A 20 -13.13 3.76 0.83
CA THR A 20 -12.85 4.75 1.86
C THR A 20 -11.42 4.52 2.32
N GLY A 21 -10.59 5.56 2.21
CA GLY A 21 -9.23 5.53 2.76
C GLY A 21 -9.23 5.41 4.28
N LYS A 22 -8.23 4.73 4.85
CA LYS A 22 -8.08 4.56 6.30
C LYS A 22 -6.66 4.93 6.72
N VAL A 23 -6.55 5.66 7.83
CA VAL A 23 -5.28 5.84 8.55
C VAL A 23 -5.22 4.80 9.66
N TYR A 24 -4.24 3.90 9.59
CA TYR A 24 -4.06 2.86 10.60
C TYR A 24 -3.33 3.39 11.84
N GLY A 25 -3.69 2.88 13.01
CA GLY A 25 -2.81 3.02 14.17
C GLY A 25 -1.55 2.15 14.03
N ARG A 26 -0.40 2.59 14.55
CA ARG A 26 0.88 1.84 14.49
C ARG A 26 0.75 0.36 14.88
N CYS A 27 0.14 0.09 16.04
CA CYS A 27 -0.06 -1.29 16.50
C CYS A 27 -1.14 -2.05 15.74
N GLU A 28 -2.15 -1.35 15.20
CA GLU A 28 -3.18 -1.95 14.34
C GLU A 28 -2.54 -2.46 13.05
N LEU A 29 -1.72 -1.63 12.40
CA LEU A 29 -0.96 -1.99 11.21
C LEU A 29 0.01 -3.14 11.49
N ALA A 30 0.76 -3.09 12.60
CA ALA A 30 1.67 -4.16 12.99
C ALA A 30 0.97 -5.52 13.12
N LYS A 31 -0.24 -5.57 13.71
CA LYS A 31 -1.05 -6.81 13.81
C LYS A 31 -1.45 -7.32 12.44
N ILE A 32 -1.91 -6.43 11.57
CA ILE A 32 -2.34 -6.78 10.22
C ILE A 32 -1.16 -7.32 9.41
N LEU A 33 -0.03 -6.62 9.38
CA LEU A 33 1.17 -7.05 8.67
C LEU A 33 1.71 -8.40 9.18
N LYS A 34 1.69 -8.60 10.50
CA LYS A 34 2.06 -9.88 11.10
C LYS A 34 1.11 -11.01 10.68
N ALA A 35 -0.21 -10.76 10.73
CA ALA A 35 -1.22 -11.72 10.29
C ALA A 35 -1.12 -12.05 8.79
N SER A 36 -0.70 -11.08 7.97
CA SER A 36 -0.40 -11.25 6.54
C SER A 36 0.95 -11.91 6.27
N GLY A 37 1.70 -12.35 7.29
CA GLY A 37 2.97 -13.06 7.12
C GLY A 37 4.18 -12.17 6.78
N MET A 38 4.09 -10.85 6.99
CA MET A 38 5.17 -9.93 6.65
C MET A 38 6.34 -9.93 7.64
N SER A 39 6.13 -10.43 8.86
CA SER A 39 7.18 -10.53 9.87
C SER A 39 8.25 -11.55 9.43
N GLY A 40 9.41 -11.06 8.99
CA GLY A 40 10.51 -11.89 8.49
C GLY A 40 10.41 -12.21 6.99
N TYR A 41 9.42 -11.66 6.28
CA TYR A 41 9.28 -11.86 4.84
C TYR A 41 10.53 -11.34 4.11
N ARG A 42 11.20 -12.23 3.36
CA ARG A 42 12.49 -11.95 2.69
C ARG A 42 13.56 -11.37 3.63
N GLY A 43 13.50 -11.70 4.92
CA GLY A 43 14.44 -11.21 5.93
C GLY A 43 14.15 -9.81 6.48
N VAL A 44 13.04 -9.18 6.07
CA VAL A 44 12.62 -7.85 6.55
C VAL A 44 11.82 -8.01 7.84
N GLN A 45 12.18 -7.28 8.90
CA GLN A 45 11.51 -7.40 10.20
C GLN A 45 10.17 -6.66 10.19
N LEU A 46 9.25 -7.06 11.07
CA LEU A 46 7.94 -6.42 11.18
C LEU A 46 8.05 -4.91 11.46
N ALA A 47 9.00 -4.51 12.30
CA ALA A 47 9.27 -3.12 12.63
C ALA A 47 9.71 -2.30 11.41
N ASP A 48 10.46 -2.90 10.48
CA ASP A 48 10.90 -2.22 9.26
C ASP A 48 9.71 -1.90 8.35
N TRP A 49 8.75 -2.81 8.22
CA TRP A 49 7.51 -2.57 7.46
C TRP A 49 6.64 -1.46 8.08
N VAL A 50 6.55 -1.43 9.41
CA VAL A 50 5.81 -0.39 10.14
C VAL A 50 6.51 0.96 10.00
N CYS A 51 7.85 0.99 10.07
CA CYS A 51 8.64 2.20 9.83
C CYS A 51 8.45 2.72 8.41
N LEU A 52 8.52 1.84 7.41
CA LEU A 52 8.28 2.19 6.01
C LEU A 52 6.91 2.86 5.84
N ALA A 53 5.84 2.24 6.32
CA ALA A 53 4.49 2.82 6.23
C ALA A 53 4.34 4.17 6.96
N LYS A 54 5.09 4.40 8.05
CA LYS A 54 5.07 5.68 8.76
C LYS A 54 5.62 6.80 7.87
N TRP A 55 6.80 6.58 7.28
CA TRP A 55 7.50 7.64 6.56
C TRP A 55 7.03 7.82 5.12
N GLU A 56 6.45 6.79 4.51
CA GLU A 56 5.88 6.90 3.16
C GLU A 56 4.52 7.61 3.15
N SER A 57 3.66 7.35 4.16
CA SER A 57 2.25 7.75 4.07
C SER A 57 1.62 8.18 5.38
N ASP A 58 2.37 8.21 6.49
CA ASP A 58 1.80 8.37 7.83
C ASP A 58 0.68 7.34 8.12
N TYR A 59 0.91 6.09 7.70
CA TYR A 59 -0.06 4.98 7.81
C TYR A 59 -1.38 5.17 7.04
N ASN A 60 -1.45 6.13 6.12
CA ASN A 60 -2.64 6.45 5.34
C ASN A 60 -2.73 5.59 4.07
N THR A 61 -3.75 4.73 3.98
CA THR A 61 -3.97 3.90 2.78
C THR A 61 -4.42 4.69 1.55
N ASN A 62 -4.82 5.95 1.70
CA ASN A 62 -5.24 6.82 0.60
C ASN A 62 -4.27 7.99 0.39
N ALA A 63 -3.02 7.84 0.82
CA ALA A 63 -1.97 8.78 0.48
C ALA A 63 -1.71 8.74 -1.04
N GLU A 64 -1.63 9.93 -1.64
CA GLU A 64 -1.23 10.11 -3.04
C GLU A 64 -0.19 11.21 -3.12
N ASN A 65 0.89 10.95 -3.85
CA ASN A 65 1.93 11.92 -4.15
C ASN A 65 2.11 12.04 -5.67
N HIS A 66 1.96 13.25 -6.20
CA HIS A 66 2.10 13.51 -7.63
C HIS A 66 3.52 13.97 -7.96
N ASN A 67 4.21 13.20 -8.77
CA ASN A 67 5.60 13.46 -9.15
C ASN A 67 5.69 14.40 -10.35
N THR A 68 6.82 15.13 -10.45
CA THR A 68 7.08 16.07 -11.55
C THR A 68 7.18 15.39 -12.92
N ASP A 69 7.42 14.09 -12.95
CA ASP A 69 7.55 13.27 -14.16
C ASP A 69 6.20 12.74 -14.68
N GLY A 70 5.10 13.15 -14.05
CA GLY A 70 3.71 12.80 -14.36
C GLY A 70 3.22 11.51 -13.69
N SER A 71 4.09 10.76 -13.01
CA SER A 71 3.67 9.58 -12.25
C SER A 71 3.05 9.95 -10.90
N THR A 72 2.32 9.02 -10.30
CA THR A 72 1.73 9.19 -8.97
C THR A 72 2.07 7.98 -8.11
N ASP A 73 2.41 8.22 -6.85
CA ASP A 73 2.64 7.19 -5.83
C ASP A 73 1.37 6.98 -5.01
N TYR A 74 0.98 5.71 -4.81
CA TYR A 74 -0.31 5.36 -4.24
C TYR A 74 -0.21 4.55 -2.95
N GLY A 75 -1.06 4.92 -1.99
CA GLY A 75 -1.37 4.15 -0.79
C GLY A 75 -0.26 4.11 0.24
N ILE A 76 -0.39 3.14 1.17
CA ILE A 76 0.38 3.11 2.42
C ILE A 76 1.89 2.94 2.22
N PHE A 77 2.29 2.36 1.09
CA PHE A 77 3.69 2.12 0.72
C PHE A 77 4.12 2.95 -0.50
N GLN A 78 3.33 3.95 -0.91
CA GLN A 78 3.65 4.86 -2.02
C GLN A 78 4.10 4.12 -3.30
N ILE A 79 3.26 3.19 -3.76
CA ILE A 79 3.52 2.38 -4.97
C ILE A 79 3.37 3.24 -6.23
N ASN A 80 4.47 3.44 -6.96
CA ASN A 80 4.54 4.31 -8.13
C ASN A 80 3.82 3.75 -9.39
N SER A 81 3.03 4.59 -10.07
CA SER A 81 2.28 4.21 -11.28
C SER A 81 3.08 4.05 -12.55
N ARG A 82 4.34 4.51 -12.59
CA ARG A 82 5.19 4.32 -13.77
C ARG A 82 5.72 2.90 -13.87
N LEU A 83 6.01 2.27 -12.73
CA LEU A 83 6.70 0.98 -12.68
C LEU A 83 5.79 -0.16 -12.20
N TRP A 84 4.93 0.09 -11.22
CA TRP A 84 4.35 -1.00 -10.44
C TRP A 84 2.87 -1.25 -10.74
N CYS A 85 2.07 -0.20 -10.94
CA CYS A 85 0.62 -0.32 -11.13
C CYS A 85 0.10 0.55 -12.27
N ARG A 86 -1.12 0.28 -12.74
CA ARG A 86 -1.79 1.08 -13.79
C ARG A 86 -2.83 2.06 -13.20
N ASP A 87 -2.62 3.35 -13.43
CA ASP A 87 -3.58 4.42 -13.11
C ASP A 87 -4.47 4.82 -14.31
N GLY A 88 -4.07 4.45 -15.54
CA GLY A 88 -4.75 4.83 -16.77
C GLY A 88 -4.45 6.27 -17.23
N ILE A 89 -3.54 6.97 -16.55
CA ILE A 89 -3.12 8.34 -16.85
C ILE A 89 -1.80 8.32 -17.64
N ILE A 90 -0.81 7.56 -17.17
CA ILE A 90 0.49 7.42 -17.82
C ILE A 90 0.74 6.01 -18.35
N ARG A 91 1.74 5.86 -19.22
CA ARG A 91 2.23 4.53 -19.62
C ARG A 91 3.00 3.92 -18.45
N SER A 92 2.56 2.74 -18.00
CA SER A 92 3.15 1.98 -16.91
C SER A 92 3.88 0.73 -17.42
N ALA A 93 4.91 0.29 -16.69
CA ALA A 93 5.49 -1.04 -16.84
C ALA A 93 4.61 -2.14 -16.21
N ASP A 94 3.70 -1.77 -15.29
CA ASP A 94 2.73 -2.65 -14.64
C ASP A 94 3.35 -3.88 -13.97
N GLY A 95 4.47 -3.71 -13.25
CA GLY A 95 5.21 -4.82 -12.65
C GLY A 95 4.42 -5.67 -11.65
N CYS A 96 3.34 -5.14 -11.05
CA CYS A 96 2.45 -5.89 -10.18
C CYS A 96 1.20 -6.43 -10.89
N GLY A 97 0.94 -6.04 -12.15
CA GLY A 97 -0.21 -6.51 -12.91
C GLY A 97 -1.57 -5.98 -12.42
N ILE A 98 -1.60 -4.92 -11.61
CA ILE A 98 -2.81 -4.43 -10.91
C ILE A 98 -3.09 -2.94 -11.17
N PRO A 99 -4.36 -2.50 -11.12
CA PRO A 99 -4.66 -1.08 -11.16
C PRO A 99 -4.29 -0.39 -9.83
N CYS A 100 -3.74 0.82 -9.88
CA CYS A 100 -3.27 1.56 -8.70
C CYS A 100 -4.37 1.79 -7.65
N SER A 101 -5.63 1.85 -8.10
CA SER A 101 -6.81 1.91 -7.22
C SER A 101 -6.94 0.74 -6.22
N HIS A 102 -6.19 -0.36 -6.37
CA HIS A 102 -6.15 -1.44 -5.38
C HIS A 102 -5.49 -1.03 -4.06
N HIS A 103 -4.50 -0.14 -4.10
CA HIS A 103 -3.78 0.28 -2.91
C HIS A 103 -4.57 1.26 -2.03
N SER A 104 -5.58 1.91 -2.60
CA SER A 104 -6.49 2.83 -1.90
C SER A 104 -7.75 2.16 -1.32
N ARG A 105 -7.83 0.82 -1.34
CA ARG A 105 -9.00 0.07 -0.84
C ARG A 105 -8.84 -0.31 0.62
N GLU A 106 -9.91 -0.14 1.39
CA GLU A 106 -10.06 -0.79 2.69
C GLU A 106 -9.99 -2.31 2.50
N SER A 107 -8.92 -2.91 3.01
CA SER A 107 -8.85 -4.35 3.26
C SER A 107 -9.72 -4.67 4.47
N PRO A 108 -10.69 -5.62 4.40
CA PRO A 108 -11.30 -6.17 5.61
C PRO A 108 -10.22 -6.62 6.61
N PRO A 109 -10.48 -6.58 7.93
CA PRO A 109 -9.50 -6.93 8.93
C PRO A 109 -8.89 -8.31 8.62
N GLY A 110 -7.58 -8.33 8.33
CA GLY A 110 -6.84 -9.52 7.94
C GLY A 110 -6.60 -9.73 6.43
N SER A 111 -6.81 -8.72 5.57
CA SER A 111 -6.63 -8.85 4.11
C SER A 111 -5.80 -7.75 3.46
N LEU A 112 -4.87 -7.14 4.21
CA LEU A 112 -3.88 -6.26 3.58
C LEU A 112 -3.06 -7.15 2.65
N ASP A 113 -3.32 -7.01 1.35
CA ASP A 113 -2.68 -7.82 0.31
C ASP A 113 -1.30 -7.23 0.08
N VAL A 114 -0.37 -7.60 0.95
CA VAL A 114 1.05 -7.29 0.83
C VAL A 114 1.73 -8.27 -0.13
N THR A 115 0.96 -9.18 -0.76
CA THR A 115 1.47 -10.33 -1.51
C THR A 115 1.29 -10.23 -3.02
N SER A 116 0.75 -9.14 -3.56
CA SER A 116 0.64 -8.91 -5.00
C SER A 116 2.04 -8.68 -5.63
N GLY A 117 2.74 -9.79 -5.86
CA GLY A 117 4.07 -9.89 -6.46
C GLY A 117 4.56 -11.34 -6.60
N THR A 118 3.66 -12.32 -6.64
CA THR A 118 3.99 -13.76 -6.66
C THR A 118 3.79 -14.41 -8.02
N GLU A 119 4.32 -13.81 -9.08
CA GLU A 119 4.65 -14.58 -10.29
C GLU A 119 6.15 -14.95 -10.26
N PRO A 120 6.54 -16.18 -10.64
CA PRO A 120 7.93 -16.58 -10.64
C PRO A 120 8.70 -15.77 -11.68
N MET A 121 9.70 -15.01 -11.24
CA MET A 121 10.59 -14.24 -12.12
C MET A 121 11.38 -15.22 -13.00
N GLU A 122 11.11 -15.24 -14.30
CA GLU A 122 12.02 -15.84 -15.27
C GLU A 122 13.29 -14.98 -15.37
N GLU A 123 14.44 -15.64 -15.45
CA GLU A 123 15.78 -15.08 -15.24
C GLU A 123 16.26 -14.10 -16.34
N GLU A 124 15.51 -13.92 -17.43
CA GLU A 124 16.03 -13.26 -18.64
C GLU A 124 15.76 -11.75 -18.75
N ASP A 125 15.00 -11.14 -17.82
CA ASP A 125 14.83 -9.68 -17.75
C ASP A 125 15.78 -9.00 -16.72
N LEU A 126 16.83 -9.71 -16.27
CA LEU A 126 17.89 -9.21 -15.40
C LEU A 126 18.84 -8.23 -16.13
N ALA A 127 18.29 -7.08 -16.52
CA ALA A 127 19.04 -5.83 -16.60
C ALA A 127 18.34 -4.75 -15.76
N GLY A 128 17.89 -5.13 -14.56
CA GLY A 128 17.57 -4.19 -13.49
C GLY A 128 18.81 -3.86 -12.66
N PRO A 129 18.94 -2.66 -12.09
CA PRO A 129 20.07 -2.30 -11.22
C PRO A 129 20.13 -3.27 -10.02
N GLY A 130 21.34 -3.66 -9.66
CA GLY A 130 21.61 -4.73 -8.70
C GLY A 130 21.16 -4.42 -7.26
N PRO A 131 21.23 -5.42 -6.37
CA PRO A 131 20.69 -5.33 -5.02
C PRO A 131 21.64 -4.52 -4.13
N ARG A 132 21.45 -3.19 -4.07
CA ARG A 132 21.92 -2.32 -2.96
C ARG A 132 21.45 -0.87 -3.02
N ASP A 133 20.39 -0.55 -3.74
CA ASP A 133 19.87 0.81 -3.75
C ASP A 133 18.84 0.98 -2.62
N VAL A 134 19.36 1.38 -1.46
CA VAL A 134 18.58 2.02 -0.39
C VAL A 134 17.79 3.16 -1.02
N MET A 135 16.46 3.19 -0.83
CA MET A 135 15.60 4.29 -1.28
C MET A 135 16.16 5.62 -0.75
N PRO A 136 16.55 6.57 -1.61
CA PRO A 136 17.09 7.85 -1.18
C PRO A 136 15.94 8.81 -0.87
N GLY A 137 15.87 9.34 0.35
CA GLY A 137 14.85 10.34 0.70
C GLY A 137 14.64 10.69 2.18
N LEU A 138 15.39 10.10 3.12
CA LEU A 138 15.27 10.46 4.55
C LEU A 138 16.04 11.74 4.88
N GLU A 139 15.40 12.90 4.71
CA GLU A 139 15.81 14.12 5.41
C GLU A 139 15.38 14.02 6.89
N PRO A 140 16.24 14.39 7.87
CA PRO A 140 15.90 14.28 9.28
C PRO A 140 15.19 15.56 9.74
N MET A 141 13.88 15.51 9.99
CA MET A 141 13.14 16.68 10.47
C MET A 141 12.25 16.36 11.67
N ALA A 142 12.59 17.07 12.76
CA ALA A 142 11.81 17.43 13.94
C ALA A 142 11.37 16.33 14.94
N GLU A 143 12.02 16.35 16.10
CA GLU A 143 11.58 15.74 17.36
C GLU A 143 10.30 16.44 17.88
N ASP A 144 9.14 15.99 17.43
CA ASP A 144 8.00 15.88 18.33
C ASP A 144 8.07 14.48 18.96
N HIS A 145 7.60 14.32 20.20
CA HIS A 145 7.71 13.08 21.00
C HIS A 145 6.79 11.96 20.46
N GLU A 146 6.93 11.64 19.19
CA GLU A 146 6.20 10.61 18.48
C GLU A 146 6.80 9.24 18.84
N PRO A 147 5.97 8.26 19.24
CA PRO A 147 6.46 6.93 19.59
C PRO A 147 7.26 6.31 18.44
N ASP A 148 8.48 5.84 18.75
CA ASP A 148 9.41 5.23 17.80
C ASP A 148 8.69 4.13 16.98
N PRO A 149 8.65 4.24 15.64
CA PRO A 149 7.99 3.25 14.80
C PRO A 149 8.64 1.85 14.90
N TYR A 150 9.91 1.77 15.30
CA TYR A 150 10.62 0.51 15.54
C TYR A 150 10.25 -0.15 16.88
N ASP A 151 9.79 0.61 17.88
CA ASP A 151 9.45 0.07 19.20
C ASP A 151 8.05 -0.56 19.23
N LEU A 152 7.96 -1.81 18.77
CA LEU A 152 6.73 -2.61 18.81
C LEU A 152 6.45 -3.26 20.19
N THR A 153 7.29 -3.04 21.20
CA THR A 153 7.13 -3.64 22.54
C THR A 153 5.84 -3.17 23.21
N SER A 154 5.44 -1.92 22.94
CA SER A 154 4.18 -1.30 23.41
C SER A 154 2.92 -1.84 22.72
N CYS A 155 3.04 -2.61 21.64
CA CYS A 155 1.91 -3.14 20.87
C CYS A 155 1.42 -4.52 21.33
N LEU A 156 2.02 -5.08 22.39
CA LEU A 156 1.70 -6.41 22.89
C LEU A 156 0.26 -6.53 23.45
N PRO A 157 -0.41 -7.66 23.25
CA PRO A 157 0.01 -8.80 22.42
C PRO A 157 -0.21 -8.52 20.92
N LEU A 158 0.86 -8.70 20.13
CA LEU A 158 0.86 -8.75 18.66
C LEU A 158 0.78 -10.20 18.18
#